data_AF-A0AAD6IJ90-F1
#
_entry.id   AF-A0AAD6IJ90-F1
#
_cell.length_a   1.000
_cell.length_b   1.000
_cell.length_c   1.000
_cell.angle_alpha   90.00
_cell.angle_beta   90.00
_cell.angle_gamma   90.00
#
_symmetry.space_group_name_H-M   'P 1'
#
loop_
_entity.id
_entity.type
_entity.pdbx_description
1 polymer ?
#
loop_
_entity_poly.entity_id
_entity_poly.type
_entity_poly.pdbx_seq_one_letter_code
_entity_poly.pdbx_strand_id
1 'polypeptide(L)'
;MYPSPRRFRPNFLVLRLFSFFLLTCTPCPNIPLVLTRVPLKILSSGPALMEEETVPAQAGPAQEPAQEPAQVELANFELPTHTEPPPLPYSLHTRKKSILFFWTIFVIDTLGQPLIFYWCLWYLTDLSHNVVFSIVTASLGGVSVFEYFYRLYNLFRKNSRARPLNARVSWLDFFQINFTIVWLILAVELIAGSVPHEPYVRLIAMVLPTVMFYFGIVYLSLDIFRMMGFKAPFRISSTPKGSVMPTALYALIEDVVAVDGGGGQIYRYALRTRYLSSPYFRRMLFEMNCFWSGGSIVFAAAITAVVFTVEEPVAFTLGWSLPFAWAIVWTIITIPWVQSDLRREKRAWAENRGQGGIPWVDDISAPTARTRFASMHASVNPWARDKHSAPSTPSEAPEKVPDGVSNGTPNGASNSGAEVPHDSNATPHEQTFGGIPDTDPAKEVSPV
;
A
#
# COMPACT_ATOMS: atom_id res chain seq x y z
N MET A 1 -21.72 19.16 64.65
CA MET A 1 -21.64 20.39 63.84
C MET A 1 -21.10 19.97 62.47
N TYR A 2 -22.00 19.67 61.52
CA TYR A 2 -21.65 19.24 60.16
C TYR A 2 -21.44 20.49 59.28
N PRO A 3 -20.40 20.56 58.42
CA PRO A 3 -20.32 21.62 57.45
C PRO A 3 -21.14 21.27 56.19
N SER A 4 -21.92 22.25 55.74
CA SER A 4 -22.77 22.25 54.54
C SER A 4 -21.97 22.04 53.24
N PRO A 5 -22.55 21.37 52.21
CA PRO A 5 -21.88 21.16 50.93
C PRO A 5 -21.82 22.46 50.11
N ARG A 6 -20.61 22.92 49.79
CA ARG A 6 -20.41 23.99 48.81
C ARG A 6 -20.76 23.47 47.42
N ARG A 7 -21.79 24.04 46.79
CA ARG A 7 -22.07 23.90 45.35
C ARG A 7 -20.84 24.35 44.56
N PHE A 8 -20.14 23.39 43.97
CA PHE A 8 -19.08 23.65 43.00
C PHE A 8 -19.74 24.06 41.67
N ARG A 9 -19.56 25.32 41.26
CA ARG A 9 -19.92 25.75 39.90
C ARG A 9 -18.81 25.25 38.96
N PRO A 10 -19.13 24.60 37.83
CA PRO A 10 -18.10 24.18 36.89
C PRO A 10 -17.38 25.43 36.36
N ASN A 11 -16.05 25.41 36.46
CA ASN A 11 -15.19 26.48 36.01
C ASN A 11 -15.38 26.70 34.49
N PHE A 12 -15.88 27.89 34.15
CA PHE A 12 -16.04 28.41 32.78
C PHE A 12 -14.73 28.43 31.94
N LEU A 13 -13.58 28.05 32.53
CA LEU A 13 -12.27 28.06 31.90
C LEU A 13 -12.05 26.87 30.94
N VAL A 14 -12.57 25.68 31.29
CA VAL A 14 -12.42 24.47 30.45
C VAL A 14 -13.29 24.55 29.19
N LEU A 15 -14.49 25.12 29.31
CA LEU A 15 -15.36 25.41 28.16
C LEU A 15 -14.80 26.54 27.27
N ARG A 16 -14.07 27.50 27.85
CA ARG A 16 -13.41 28.57 27.08
C ARG A 16 -12.17 28.10 26.33
N LEU A 17 -11.41 27.14 26.87
CA LEU A 17 -10.29 26.51 26.14
C LEU A 17 -10.80 25.68 24.96
N PHE A 18 -11.92 24.98 25.12
CA PHE A 18 -12.57 24.22 24.03
C PHE A 18 -13.14 25.15 22.93
N SER A 19 -13.74 26.29 23.30
CA SER A 19 -14.16 27.31 22.33
C SER A 19 -12.99 28.04 21.65
N PHE A 20 -11.84 28.21 22.32
CA PHE A 20 -10.66 28.84 21.71
C PHE A 20 -10.03 27.96 20.63
N PHE A 21 -10.10 26.63 20.79
CA PHE A 21 -9.64 25.67 19.79
C PHE A 21 -10.58 25.57 18.57
N LEU A 22 -11.90 25.81 18.76
CA LEU A 22 -12.88 25.86 17.66
C LEU A 22 -12.95 27.22 16.94
N LEU A 23 -12.62 28.34 17.61
CA LEU A 23 -12.69 29.69 17.01
C LEU A 23 -11.38 30.20 16.37
N THR A 24 -10.24 29.53 16.57
CA THR A 24 -8.99 29.91 15.90
C THR A 24 -8.84 29.33 14.48
N CYS A 25 -9.78 28.49 14.05
CA CYS A 25 -9.95 28.10 12.64
C CYS A 25 -10.75 29.16 11.86
N THR A 26 -10.18 30.36 11.69
CA THR A 26 -10.53 31.24 10.56
C THR A 26 -9.46 31.07 9.47
N PRO A 27 -9.85 31.06 8.19
CA PRO A 27 -8.93 30.75 7.11
C PRO A 27 -7.93 31.89 6.94
N CYS A 28 -6.64 31.61 7.09
CA CYS A 28 -5.62 32.59 6.72
C CYS A 28 -5.63 32.76 5.18
N PRO A 29 -5.76 33.99 4.67
CA PRO A 29 -5.93 34.28 3.26
C PRO A 29 -4.55 34.35 2.61
N ASN A 30 -4.13 33.34 1.84
CA ASN A 30 -3.10 33.45 0.80
C ASN A 30 -2.85 32.10 0.10
N ILE A 31 -3.89 31.57 -0.54
CA ILE A 31 -3.73 30.59 -1.63
C ILE A 31 -4.25 31.29 -2.89
N PRO A 32 -3.44 31.52 -3.94
CA PRO A 32 -3.92 32.13 -5.16
C PRO A 32 -4.82 31.13 -5.89
N LEU A 33 -6.13 31.39 -5.84
CA LEU A 33 -7.12 30.84 -6.76
C LEU A 33 -6.80 31.35 -8.17
N VAL A 34 -6.11 30.52 -8.96
CA VAL A 34 -6.01 30.73 -10.41
C VAL A 34 -7.36 30.35 -11.02
N LEU A 35 -8.28 31.31 -10.99
CA LEU A 35 -9.50 31.32 -11.79
C LEU A 35 -9.11 31.75 -13.21
N THR A 36 -8.95 30.81 -14.13
CA THR A 36 -8.91 31.14 -15.56
C THR A 36 -10.31 31.61 -15.98
N ARG A 37 -10.44 32.92 -16.18
CA ARG A 37 -11.56 33.56 -16.87
C ARG A 37 -11.58 33.09 -18.33
N VAL A 38 -12.67 32.47 -18.75
CA VAL A 38 -13.05 32.37 -20.17
C VAL A 38 -13.98 33.55 -20.46
N PRO A 39 -13.76 34.37 -21.49
CA PRO A 39 -14.63 35.51 -21.78
C PRO A 39 -15.89 35.03 -22.51
N LEU A 40 -17.04 35.34 -21.91
CA LEU A 40 -18.38 35.19 -22.46
C LEU A 40 -18.63 36.37 -23.43
N LYS A 41 -18.81 36.10 -24.72
CA LYS A 41 -19.40 37.07 -25.68
C LYS A 41 -20.89 36.77 -25.81
N ILE A 42 -21.69 37.81 -25.58
CA ILE A 42 -23.15 37.85 -25.64
C ILE A 42 -23.59 38.13 -27.09
N LEU A 43 -24.64 37.43 -27.57
CA LEU A 43 -25.74 37.95 -28.40
C LEU A 43 -26.88 36.90 -28.33
N SER A 44 -28.01 37.16 -27.64
CA SER A 44 -29.31 37.59 -28.21
C SER A 44 -29.79 36.65 -29.33
N SER A 45 -30.93 35.96 -29.32
CA SER A 45 -32.30 36.28 -28.85
C SER A 45 -33.12 34.96 -28.83
N GLY A 46 -34.24 34.90 -28.09
CA GLY A 46 -35.10 33.70 -27.95
C GLY A 46 -36.07 33.40 -29.12
N PRO A 47 -37.21 32.71 -28.88
CA PRO A 47 -37.39 31.27 -29.16
C PRO A 47 -38.54 30.98 -30.15
N ALA A 48 -38.60 29.77 -30.72
CA ALA A 48 -39.80 29.27 -31.41
C ALA A 48 -39.94 27.74 -31.34
N LEU A 49 -41.20 27.32 -31.26
CA LEU A 49 -41.75 25.99 -31.04
C LEU A 49 -41.72 25.10 -32.30
N MET A 50 -41.83 23.79 -32.02
CA MET A 50 -42.42 22.69 -32.80
C MET A 50 -42.57 22.83 -34.32
N GLU A 51 -42.03 21.87 -35.08
CA GLU A 51 -42.87 21.04 -35.95
C GLU A 51 -42.17 19.76 -36.42
N GLU A 52 -42.98 18.72 -36.45
CA GLU A 52 -42.79 17.39 -37.01
C GLU A 52 -42.92 17.49 -38.54
N GLU A 53 -41.96 16.96 -39.31
CA GLU A 53 -42.25 16.68 -40.72
C GLU A 53 -41.53 15.42 -41.24
N THR A 54 -42.34 14.69 -41.98
CA THR A 54 -42.27 13.34 -42.52
C THR A 54 -41.24 13.11 -43.62
N VAL A 55 -40.78 11.86 -43.68
CA VAL A 55 -40.04 11.21 -44.77
C VAL A 55 -40.81 11.25 -46.10
N PRO A 56 -40.11 11.26 -47.25
CA PRO A 56 -40.48 10.27 -48.26
C PRO A 56 -39.29 9.45 -48.78
N ALA A 57 -39.60 8.20 -49.08
CA ALA A 57 -38.72 7.18 -49.63
C ALA A 57 -38.51 7.35 -51.14
N GLN A 58 -37.29 7.07 -51.61
CA GLN A 58 -37.02 6.69 -53.00
C GLN A 58 -35.87 5.67 -53.05
N ALA A 59 -36.05 4.63 -53.86
CA ALA A 59 -35.22 3.44 -53.92
C ALA A 59 -34.49 3.31 -55.27
N GLY A 60 -33.25 2.78 -55.20
CA GLY A 60 -32.57 2.00 -56.24
C GLY A 60 -31.31 2.64 -56.89
N PRO A 61 -30.33 1.84 -57.38
CA PRO A 61 -29.91 0.51 -56.94
C PRO A 61 -28.38 0.40 -56.68
N ALA A 62 -27.99 -0.81 -56.26
CA ALA A 62 -26.69 -1.30 -55.81
C ALA A 62 -25.45 -0.91 -56.63
N GLN A 63 -24.36 -0.62 -55.92
CA GLN A 63 -23.01 -0.82 -56.40
C GLN A 63 -22.09 -1.24 -55.25
N GLU A 64 -21.71 -2.50 -55.27
CA GLU A 64 -20.73 -3.16 -54.39
C GLU A 64 -19.32 -2.90 -54.96
N PRO A 65 -18.33 -2.58 -54.10
CA PRO A 65 -17.01 -3.13 -54.35
C PRO A 65 -16.46 -3.84 -53.11
N ALA A 66 -16.30 -5.15 -53.30
CA ALA A 66 -15.21 -6.02 -52.87
C ALA A 66 -14.33 -5.54 -51.71
N GLN A 67 -14.49 -6.27 -50.60
CA GLN A 67 -13.71 -6.22 -49.39
C GLN A 67 -12.63 -7.32 -49.47
N GLU A 68 -11.35 -6.94 -49.45
CA GLU A 68 -10.20 -7.83 -49.17
C GLU A 68 -9.23 -7.10 -48.22
N PRO A 69 -8.54 -7.82 -47.32
CA PRO A 69 -8.72 -7.60 -45.90
C PRO A 69 -7.58 -6.82 -45.26
N ALA A 70 -7.95 -6.04 -44.24
CA ALA A 70 -7.08 -5.39 -43.28
C ALA A 70 -6.29 -6.41 -42.42
N GLN A 71 -5.31 -7.10 -43.02
CA GLN A 71 -4.46 -8.07 -42.34
C GLN A 71 -2.95 -7.79 -42.43
N VAL A 72 -2.52 -6.65 -43.00
CA VAL A 72 -1.09 -6.29 -43.06
C VAL A 72 -0.69 -5.19 -42.06
N GLU A 73 -1.65 -4.58 -41.35
CA GLU A 73 -1.38 -3.50 -40.40
C GLU A 73 -1.66 -3.91 -38.94
N LEU A 74 -1.26 -5.13 -38.55
CA LEU A 74 -1.28 -5.56 -37.14
C LEU A 74 0.05 -6.17 -36.67
N ALA A 75 1.11 -6.05 -37.46
CA ALA A 75 2.42 -6.61 -37.13
C ALA A 75 3.39 -5.60 -36.46
N ASN A 76 3.07 -4.31 -36.41
CA ASN A 76 3.97 -3.26 -35.89
C ASN A 76 3.31 -2.39 -34.81
N PHE A 77 2.57 -2.97 -33.86
CA PHE A 77 2.30 -2.25 -32.61
C PHE A 77 3.54 -2.37 -31.71
N GLU A 78 4.60 -1.64 -32.05
CA GLU A 78 5.68 -1.38 -31.10
C GLU A 78 5.07 -0.59 -29.93
N LEU A 79 4.85 -1.30 -28.81
CA LEU A 79 4.59 -0.64 -27.53
C LEU A 79 5.75 0.35 -27.32
N PRO A 80 5.48 1.64 -27.03
CA PRO A 80 6.55 2.59 -26.77
C PRO A 80 7.42 2.01 -25.65
N THR A 81 8.67 1.66 -25.99
CA THR A 81 9.67 1.18 -25.04
C THR A 81 10.05 2.37 -24.18
N HIS A 82 9.21 2.67 -23.20
CA HIS A 82 9.51 3.67 -22.19
C HIS A 82 10.79 3.22 -21.51
N THR A 83 11.84 4.03 -21.65
CA THR A 83 13.17 3.79 -21.03
C THR A 83 13.13 3.91 -19.50
N GLU A 84 12.00 4.37 -18.95
CA GLU A 84 11.75 4.51 -17.52
C GLU A 84 10.41 3.87 -17.13
N PRO A 85 10.28 3.36 -15.89
CA PRO A 85 9.02 2.85 -15.39
C PRO A 85 7.96 3.97 -15.37
N PRO A 86 6.65 3.64 -15.51
CA PRO A 86 5.59 4.64 -15.50
C PRO A 86 5.71 5.59 -14.30
N PRO A 87 5.80 6.91 -14.54
CA PRO A 87 6.04 7.87 -13.48
C PRO A 87 4.80 8.03 -12.60
N LEU A 88 5.03 8.30 -11.32
CA LEU A 88 3.95 8.71 -10.43
C LEU A 88 3.84 10.25 -10.49
N PRO A 89 2.67 10.81 -10.86
CA PRO A 89 2.45 12.26 -10.94
C PRO A 89 2.26 12.86 -9.54
N TYR A 90 3.15 12.52 -8.62
CA TYR A 90 3.07 12.89 -7.22
C TYR A 90 4.47 12.99 -6.62
N SER A 91 4.76 14.11 -5.96
CA SER A 91 6.04 14.35 -5.29
C SER A 91 5.82 14.70 -3.82
N LEU A 92 6.52 13.99 -2.95
CA LEU A 92 6.54 14.27 -1.51
C LEU A 92 7.42 15.49 -1.17
N HIS A 93 8.35 15.85 -2.04
CA HIS A 93 9.32 16.93 -1.77
C HIS A 93 8.65 18.30 -1.64
N THR A 94 7.60 18.55 -2.42
CA THR A 94 6.85 19.82 -2.37
C THR A 94 5.96 19.94 -1.14
N ARG A 95 5.68 18.82 -0.45
CA ARG A 95 4.72 18.73 0.67
C ARG A 95 5.36 18.50 2.04
N LYS A 96 6.69 18.49 2.13
CA LYS A 96 7.42 18.22 3.39
C LYS A 96 6.97 19.08 4.57
N LYS A 97 6.68 20.37 4.35
CA LYS A 97 6.18 21.27 5.41
C LYS A 97 4.80 20.86 5.93
N SER A 98 3.89 20.50 5.03
CA SER A 98 2.55 20.04 5.40
C SER A 98 2.60 18.70 6.11
N ILE A 99 3.44 17.77 5.65
CA ILE A 99 3.67 16.48 6.30
C ILE A 99 4.25 16.69 7.71
N LEU A 100 5.29 17.51 7.84
CA LEU A 100 5.91 17.81 9.14
C LEU A 100 4.91 18.45 10.11
N PHE A 101 4.13 19.43 9.65
CA PHE A 101 3.11 20.09 10.46
C PHE A 101 2.06 19.08 10.94
N PHE A 102 1.51 18.27 10.04
CA PHE A 102 0.54 17.23 10.37
C PHE A 102 1.08 16.24 11.41
N TRP A 103 2.26 15.68 11.17
CA TRP A 103 2.87 14.71 12.10
C TRP A 103 3.22 15.33 13.46
N THR A 104 3.59 16.62 13.49
CA THR A 104 3.84 17.32 14.76
C THR A 104 2.57 17.42 15.59
N ILE A 105 1.45 17.87 15.00
CA ILE A 105 0.17 17.97 15.72
C ILE A 105 -0.33 16.57 16.08
N PHE A 106 -0.21 15.60 15.18
CA PHE A 106 -0.60 14.21 15.44
C PHE A 106 0.14 13.63 16.65
N VAL A 107 1.47 13.79 16.73
CA VAL A 107 2.26 13.33 17.88
C VAL A 107 1.88 14.05 19.17
N ILE A 108 1.59 15.35 19.10
CA ILE A 108 1.09 16.09 20.28
C ILE A 108 -0.26 15.54 20.73
N ASP A 109 -1.22 15.38 19.82
CA ASP A 109 -2.58 14.91 20.11
C ASP A 109 -2.62 13.47 20.63
N THR A 110 -1.80 12.58 20.05
CA THR A 110 -1.87 11.14 20.29
C THR A 110 -0.83 10.59 21.26
N LEU A 111 0.29 11.28 21.47
CA LEU A 111 1.35 10.84 22.39
C LEU A 111 1.59 11.86 23.51
N GLY A 112 1.84 13.11 23.14
CA GLY A 112 2.21 14.15 24.10
C GLY A 112 1.10 14.44 25.11
N GLN A 113 -0.08 14.78 24.61
CA GLN A 113 -1.23 15.20 25.42
C GLN A 113 -1.69 14.11 26.40
N PRO A 114 -1.88 12.83 26.00
CA PRO A 114 -2.33 11.80 26.95
C PRO A 114 -1.33 11.58 28.09
N LEU A 115 -0.03 11.56 27.78
CA LEU A 115 1.02 11.40 28.78
C LEU A 115 1.12 12.60 29.70
N ILE A 116 1.12 13.81 29.16
CA ILE A 116 1.18 15.04 29.95
C ILE A 116 -0.05 15.13 30.86
N PHE A 117 -1.25 14.89 30.34
CA PHE A 117 -2.47 14.97 31.14
C PHE A 117 -2.53 13.88 32.20
N TYR A 118 -2.11 12.65 31.89
CA TYR A 118 -2.01 11.60 32.90
C TYR A 118 -1.09 12.03 34.04
N TRP A 119 0.17 12.35 33.78
CA TRP A 119 1.13 12.69 34.84
C TRP A 119 0.77 13.98 35.58
N CYS A 120 0.28 15.01 34.89
CA CYS A 120 -0.11 16.25 35.55
C CYS A 120 -1.39 16.10 36.39
N LEU A 121 -2.45 15.52 35.84
CA LEU A 121 -3.72 15.43 36.56
C LEU A 121 -3.67 14.37 37.66
N TRP A 122 -2.95 13.27 37.46
CA TRP A 122 -2.84 12.19 38.44
C TRP A 122 -2.03 12.59 39.67
N TYR A 123 -0.95 13.36 39.49
CA TYR A 123 -0.01 13.66 40.59
C TYR A 123 -0.07 15.08 41.12
N LEU A 124 -0.65 16.03 40.37
CA LEU A 124 -0.72 17.45 40.78
C LEU A 124 -2.13 17.91 41.17
N THR A 125 -3.13 17.02 41.16
CA THR A 125 -4.52 17.37 41.50
C THR A 125 -5.18 16.28 42.35
N ASP A 126 -6.23 16.65 43.09
CA ASP A 126 -7.04 15.73 43.91
C ASP A 126 -8.25 15.16 43.14
N LEU A 127 -8.18 15.10 41.80
CA LEU A 127 -9.23 14.52 40.98
C LEU A 127 -9.29 13.00 41.15
N SER A 128 -10.49 12.42 41.09
CA SER A 128 -10.61 10.96 41.09
C SER A 128 -9.98 10.36 39.84
N HIS A 129 -9.39 9.17 39.97
CA HIS A 129 -8.69 8.49 38.87
C HIS A 129 -9.55 8.32 37.61
N ASN A 130 -10.82 7.98 37.80
CA ASN A 130 -11.82 7.92 36.73
C ASN A 130 -11.97 9.25 35.98
N VAL A 131 -12.03 10.38 36.70
CA VAL A 131 -12.16 11.72 36.10
C VAL A 131 -10.89 12.09 35.33
N VAL A 132 -9.71 11.76 35.88
CA VAL A 132 -8.43 11.96 35.19
C VAL A 132 -8.43 11.26 33.83
N PHE A 133 -8.72 9.96 33.80
CA PHE A 133 -8.75 9.21 32.55
C PHE A 133 -9.90 9.63 31.62
N SER A 134 -11.03 10.06 32.16
CA SER A 134 -12.12 10.62 31.35
C SER A 134 -11.68 11.91 30.63
N ILE A 135 -10.93 12.79 31.29
CA ILE A 135 -10.36 14.00 30.67
C ILE A 135 -9.33 13.63 29.61
N VAL A 136 -8.42 12.70 29.92
CA VAL A 136 -7.41 12.19 28.97
C VAL A 136 -8.09 11.61 27.73
N THR A 137 -9.07 10.73 27.89
CA THR A 137 -9.81 10.11 26.80
C THR A 137 -10.63 11.11 25.99
N ALA A 138 -11.31 12.06 26.64
CA ALA A 138 -12.15 13.03 25.95
C ALA A 138 -11.34 14.06 25.14
N SER A 139 -10.09 14.31 25.53
CA SER A 139 -9.19 15.22 24.81
C SER A 139 -8.43 14.53 23.68
N LEU A 140 -8.28 13.20 23.73
CA LEU A 140 -7.56 12.42 22.74
C LEU A 140 -8.27 12.38 21.38
N GLY A 141 -7.50 12.50 20.30
CA GLY A 141 -7.94 12.13 18.96
C GLY A 141 -8.61 13.26 18.20
N GLY A 142 -8.35 14.53 18.56
CA GLY A 142 -8.87 15.67 17.81
C GLY A 142 -8.40 15.64 16.34
N VAL A 143 -7.14 15.28 16.11
CA VAL A 143 -6.57 15.19 14.76
C VAL A 143 -7.18 14.04 13.98
N SER A 144 -7.30 12.86 14.59
CA SER A 144 -7.84 11.67 13.93
C SER A 144 -9.33 11.83 13.61
N VAL A 145 -10.11 12.47 14.48
CA VAL A 145 -11.52 12.80 14.22
C VAL A 145 -11.66 13.80 13.08
N PHE A 146 -10.84 14.87 13.06
CA PHE A 146 -10.85 15.80 11.95
C PHE A 146 -10.51 15.11 10.63
N GLU A 147 -9.46 14.29 10.61
CA GLU A 147 -9.03 13.54 9.43
C GLU A 147 -10.12 12.57 8.97
N TYR A 148 -10.80 11.89 9.89
CA TYR A 148 -11.90 11.00 9.59
C TYR A 148 -13.00 11.71 8.80
N PHE A 149 -13.47 12.86 9.29
CA PHE A 149 -14.51 13.63 8.61
C PHE A 149 -14.01 14.29 7.32
N TYR A 150 -12.75 14.73 7.28
CA TYR A 150 -12.11 15.25 6.07
C TYR A 150 -12.09 14.20 4.94
N ARG A 151 -11.64 12.98 5.25
CA ARG A 151 -11.65 11.86 4.31
C ARG A 151 -13.07 11.50 3.89
N LEU A 152 -14.00 11.40 4.84
CA LEU A 152 -15.40 11.10 4.58
C LEU A 152 -16.02 12.12 3.60
N TYR A 153 -15.83 13.41 3.86
CA TYR A 153 -16.28 14.49 2.99
C TYR A 153 -15.70 14.38 1.58
N ASN A 154 -14.38 14.16 1.49
CA ASN A 154 -13.69 14.05 0.21
C ASN A 154 -14.13 12.84 -0.61
N LEU A 155 -14.55 11.73 0.01
CA LEU A 155 -15.06 10.53 -0.66
C LEU A 155 -16.54 10.70 -1.10
N PHE A 156 -17.38 11.27 -0.23
CA PHE A 156 -18.83 11.38 -0.45
C PHE A 156 -19.25 12.55 -1.34
N ARG A 157 -18.45 13.61 -1.48
CA ARG A 157 -18.82 14.75 -2.34
C ARG A 157 -19.09 14.29 -3.78
N LYS A 158 -20.11 14.88 -4.42
CA LYS A 158 -20.59 14.49 -5.76
C LYS A 158 -19.46 14.47 -6.81
N ASN A 159 -18.67 15.54 -6.86
CA ASN A 159 -17.52 15.70 -7.76
C ASN A 159 -16.19 15.27 -7.11
N SER A 160 -16.20 14.16 -6.35
CA SER A 160 -14.98 13.69 -5.67
C SER A 160 -13.92 13.29 -6.69
N ARG A 161 -12.76 13.94 -6.58
CA ARG A 161 -11.54 13.57 -7.30
C ARG A 161 -10.73 12.47 -6.61
N ALA A 162 -11.11 12.02 -5.42
CA ALA A 162 -10.29 11.11 -4.59
C ALA A 162 -10.87 9.69 -4.43
N ARG A 163 -12.09 9.48 -4.92
CA ARG A 163 -12.81 8.21 -4.85
C ARG A 163 -12.05 7.07 -5.56
N PRO A 164 -12.14 5.82 -5.07
CA PRO A 164 -11.61 4.66 -5.78
C PRO A 164 -12.11 4.57 -7.23
N LEU A 165 -11.27 4.03 -8.12
CA LEU A 165 -11.55 3.99 -9.57
C LEU A 165 -12.78 3.12 -9.87
N ASN A 166 -13.76 3.60 -10.61
CA ASN A 166 -15.01 2.86 -10.91
C ASN A 166 -15.89 2.54 -9.69
N ALA A 167 -15.78 3.32 -8.60
CA ALA A 167 -16.62 3.15 -7.42
C ALA A 167 -17.83 4.09 -7.40
N ARG A 168 -18.94 3.64 -6.81
CA ARG A 168 -20.14 4.45 -6.57
C ARG A 168 -19.89 5.50 -5.49
N VAL A 169 -20.71 6.55 -5.45
CA VAL A 169 -20.61 7.65 -4.46
C VAL A 169 -20.66 7.15 -3.02
N SER A 170 -21.37 6.05 -2.75
CA SER A 170 -21.52 5.46 -1.42
C SER A 170 -20.38 4.53 -1.00
N TRP A 171 -19.41 4.24 -1.87
CA TRP A 171 -18.36 3.27 -1.55
C TRP A 171 -17.15 3.97 -0.92
N LEU A 172 -16.83 3.57 0.30
CA LEU A 172 -15.64 4.01 1.02
C LEU A 172 -14.40 3.28 0.50
N ASP A 173 -13.25 3.91 0.64
CA ASP A 173 -11.98 3.25 0.33
C ASP A 173 -11.57 2.29 1.46
N PHE A 174 -10.66 1.37 1.16
CA PHE A 174 -10.29 0.31 2.09
C PHE A 174 -9.68 0.89 3.36
N PHE A 175 -8.84 1.92 3.24
CA PHE A 175 -8.30 2.61 4.41
C PHE A 175 -9.38 3.22 5.29
N GLN A 176 -10.37 3.94 4.73
CA GLN A 176 -11.45 4.53 5.52
C GLN A 176 -12.24 3.48 6.30
N ILE A 177 -12.53 2.31 5.69
CA ILE A 177 -13.23 1.22 6.37
C ILE A 177 -12.41 0.70 7.56
N ASN A 178 -11.12 0.41 7.34
CA ASN A 178 -10.23 -0.03 8.40
C ASN A 178 -10.07 1.05 9.48
N PHE A 179 -10.01 2.32 9.08
CA PHE A 179 -9.91 3.45 9.99
C PHE A 179 -11.16 3.59 10.87
N THR A 180 -12.36 3.40 10.31
CA THR A 180 -13.61 3.33 11.09
C THR A 180 -13.59 2.18 12.10
N ILE A 181 -13.13 0.99 11.70
CA ILE A 181 -13.07 -0.18 12.58
C ILE A 181 -12.08 0.06 13.72
N VAL A 182 -10.87 0.54 13.42
CA VAL A 182 -9.88 0.89 14.45
C VAL A 182 -10.45 1.94 15.40
N TRP A 183 -11.06 3.01 14.87
CA TRP A 183 -11.66 4.04 15.69
C TRP A 183 -12.71 3.48 16.66
N LEU A 184 -13.55 2.53 16.21
CA LEU A 184 -14.51 1.85 17.07
C LEU A 184 -13.84 0.98 18.14
N ILE A 185 -12.79 0.22 17.77
CA ILE A 185 -12.03 -0.60 18.72
C ILE A 185 -11.43 0.29 19.81
N LEU A 186 -10.78 1.39 19.44
CA LEU A 186 -10.17 2.31 20.39
C LEU A 186 -11.21 3.01 21.27
N ALA A 187 -12.36 3.39 20.71
CA ALA A 187 -13.45 3.97 21.48
C ALA A 187 -13.93 2.99 22.56
N VAL A 188 -14.14 1.71 22.20
CA VAL A 188 -14.54 0.68 23.17
C VAL A 188 -13.46 0.44 24.22
N GLU A 189 -12.20 0.31 23.81
CA GLU A 189 -11.07 0.06 24.70
C GLU A 189 -10.87 1.20 25.72
N LEU A 190 -10.90 2.45 25.25
CA LEU A 190 -10.77 3.64 26.10
C LEU A 190 -11.95 3.79 27.06
N ILE A 191 -13.19 3.64 26.58
CA ILE A 191 -14.39 3.76 27.42
C ILE A 191 -14.43 2.64 28.46
N ALA A 192 -14.21 1.39 28.05
CA ALA A 192 -14.22 0.25 28.97
C ALA A 192 -13.10 0.37 30.02
N GLY A 193 -11.94 0.91 29.64
CA GLY A 193 -10.84 1.18 30.56
C GLY A 193 -11.12 2.32 31.54
N SER A 194 -11.83 3.36 31.11
CA SER A 194 -12.01 4.59 31.90
C SER A 194 -13.29 4.65 32.73
N VAL A 195 -14.33 3.84 32.42
CA VAL A 195 -15.64 3.88 33.12
C VAL A 195 -15.60 3.39 34.57
N PRO A 196 -14.84 2.35 34.96
CA PRO A 196 -14.80 1.90 36.35
C PRO A 196 -14.27 2.97 37.31
N HIS A 197 -14.67 2.93 38.59
CA HIS A 197 -14.20 3.88 39.61
C HIS A 197 -12.68 3.89 39.72
N GLU A 198 -12.08 2.69 39.76
CA GLU A 198 -10.65 2.49 39.56
C GLU A 198 -10.41 2.06 38.11
N PRO A 199 -9.85 2.95 37.26
CA PRO A 199 -9.71 2.70 35.83
C PRO A 199 -8.71 1.57 35.57
N TYR A 200 -8.97 0.79 34.52
CA TYR A 200 -8.07 -0.27 34.10
C TYR A 200 -6.90 0.30 33.30
N VAL A 201 -5.91 0.86 34.00
CA VAL A 201 -4.75 1.55 33.41
C VAL A 201 -4.04 0.71 32.35
N ARG A 202 -3.88 -0.60 32.59
CA ARG A 202 -3.24 -1.52 31.65
C ARG A 202 -4.03 -1.69 30.35
N LEU A 203 -5.36 -1.67 30.42
CA LEU A 203 -6.21 -1.71 29.22
C LEU A 203 -6.07 -0.41 28.43
N ILE A 204 -6.04 0.75 29.11
CA ILE A 204 -5.83 2.05 28.45
C ILE A 204 -4.41 2.15 27.85
N ALA A 205 -3.42 1.51 28.47
CA ALA A 205 -2.06 1.42 27.94
C ALA A 205 -1.95 0.57 26.66
N MET A 206 -2.93 -0.28 26.40
CA MET A 206 -2.96 -1.19 25.24
C MET A 206 -3.53 -0.56 23.97
N VAL A 207 -4.07 0.65 24.03
CA VAL A 207 -4.70 1.35 22.90
C VAL A 207 -3.83 1.37 21.65
N LEU A 208 -2.57 1.80 21.74
CA LEU A 208 -1.67 1.81 20.56
C LEU A 208 -1.17 0.41 20.16
N PRO A 209 -0.78 -0.49 21.09
CA PRO A 209 -0.54 -1.90 20.76
C PRO A 209 -1.72 -2.57 20.05
N THR A 210 -2.96 -2.26 20.41
CA THR A 210 -4.17 -2.77 19.76
C THR A 210 -4.26 -2.30 18.31
N VAL A 211 -3.95 -1.03 18.03
CA VAL A 211 -3.82 -0.53 16.63
C VAL A 211 -2.75 -1.31 15.86
N MET A 212 -1.60 -1.55 16.49
CA MET A 212 -0.51 -2.32 15.89
C MET A 212 -0.92 -3.76 15.57
N PHE A 213 -1.61 -4.43 16.48
CA PHE A 213 -2.17 -5.77 16.24
C PHE A 213 -3.18 -5.75 15.09
N TYR A 214 -4.14 -4.82 15.10
CA TYR A 214 -5.18 -4.75 14.09
C TYR A 214 -4.59 -4.60 12.68
N PHE A 215 -3.79 -3.55 12.45
CA PHE A 215 -3.21 -3.32 11.13
C PHE A 215 -2.23 -4.43 10.75
N GLY A 216 -1.43 -4.90 11.71
CA GLY A 216 -0.50 -6.02 11.48
C GLY A 216 -1.22 -7.28 11.01
N ILE A 217 -2.27 -7.71 11.72
CA ILE A 217 -3.04 -8.91 11.39
C ILE A 217 -3.82 -8.75 10.09
N VAL A 218 -4.56 -7.64 9.92
CA VAL A 218 -5.36 -7.43 8.71
C VAL A 218 -4.47 -7.37 7.47
N TYR A 219 -3.35 -6.65 7.51
CA TYR A 219 -2.53 -6.45 6.32
C TYR A 219 -1.68 -7.68 6.01
N LEU A 220 -1.20 -8.40 7.02
CA LEU A 220 -0.47 -9.64 6.81
C LEU A 220 -1.40 -10.75 6.32
N SER A 221 -2.62 -10.85 6.85
CA SER A 221 -3.60 -11.86 6.41
C SER A 221 -4.03 -11.64 4.95
N LEU A 222 -4.23 -10.40 4.51
CA LEU A 222 -4.49 -10.11 3.08
C LEU A 222 -3.37 -10.63 2.18
N ASP A 223 -2.12 -10.41 2.55
CA ASP A 223 -0.98 -10.88 1.75
C ASP A 223 -0.81 -12.40 1.81
N ILE A 224 -1.11 -13.05 2.95
CA ILE A 224 -1.15 -14.51 3.07
C ILE A 224 -2.23 -15.10 2.15
N PHE A 225 -3.45 -14.58 2.22
CA PHE A 225 -4.54 -15.04 1.35
C PHE A 225 -4.24 -14.78 -0.13
N ARG A 226 -3.53 -13.69 -0.45
CA ARG A 226 -3.07 -13.39 -1.81
C ARG A 226 -2.10 -14.48 -2.28
N MET A 227 -1.12 -14.86 -1.46
CA MET A 227 -0.18 -15.95 -1.78
C MET A 227 -0.87 -17.31 -1.94
N MET A 228 -1.94 -17.56 -1.20
CA MET A 228 -2.77 -18.76 -1.34
C MET A 228 -3.66 -18.75 -2.61
N GLY A 229 -3.62 -17.69 -3.41
CA GLY A 229 -4.39 -17.58 -4.65
C GLY A 229 -5.86 -17.18 -4.45
N PHE A 230 -6.25 -16.72 -3.26
CA PHE A 230 -7.61 -16.23 -3.05
C PHE A 230 -7.85 -14.93 -3.82
N LYS A 231 -9.00 -14.87 -4.50
CA LYS A 231 -9.49 -13.68 -5.18
C LYS A 231 -10.12 -12.71 -4.18
N ALA A 232 -10.12 -11.42 -4.50
CA ALA A 232 -10.69 -10.38 -3.66
C ALA A 232 -12.20 -10.66 -3.37
N PRO A 233 -12.59 -10.95 -2.12
CA PRO A 233 -13.96 -11.37 -1.80
C PRO A 233 -14.98 -10.22 -1.92
N PHE A 234 -14.50 -9.00 -1.71
CA PHE A 234 -15.20 -7.74 -1.92
C PHE A 234 -14.25 -6.75 -2.58
N ARG A 235 -14.75 -5.55 -2.87
CA ARG A 235 -13.98 -4.50 -3.50
C ARG A 235 -12.97 -3.90 -2.51
N ILE A 236 -11.68 -4.03 -2.81
CA ILE A 236 -10.58 -3.44 -2.02
C ILE A 236 -10.12 -2.19 -2.77
N SER A 237 -10.61 -1.02 -2.34
CA SER A 237 -10.34 0.27 -2.96
C SER A 237 -10.62 0.26 -4.48
N SER A 238 -9.61 0.50 -5.33
CA SER A 238 -9.78 0.48 -6.79
C SER A 238 -9.85 -0.93 -7.37
N THR A 239 -9.60 -1.97 -6.57
CA THR A 239 -9.54 -3.36 -7.01
C THR A 239 -10.94 -4.01 -6.91
N PRO A 240 -11.54 -4.43 -8.04
CA PRO A 240 -12.89 -4.97 -8.05
C PRO A 240 -12.97 -6.36 -7.41
N LYS A 241 -14.17 -6.72 -6.93
CA LYS A 241 -14.46 -8.07 -6.44
C LYS A 241 -14.12 -9.12 -7.51
N GLY A 242 -13.52 -10.24 -7.09
CA GLY A 242 -13.17 -11.36 -7.96
C GLY A 242 -11.86 -11.22 -8.74
N SER A 243 -11.17 -10.07 -8.63
CA SER A 243 -9.82 -9.91 -9.17
C SER A 243 -8.75 -10.46 -8.23
N VAL A 244 -7.50 -10.53 -8.69
CA VAL A 244 -6.36 -10.86 -7.83
C VAL A 244 -6.29 -9.81 -6.72
N MET A 245 -6.26 -10.29 -5.47
CA MET A 245 -6.26 -9.41 -4.30
C MET A 245 -4.97 -8.60 -4.27
N PRO A 246 -5.02 -7.25 -4.20
CA PRO A 246 -3.81 -6.43 -4.23
C PRO A 246 -2.98 -6.65 -2.96
N THR A 247 -1.69 -6.29 -2.98
CA THR A 247 -0.95 -6.23 -1.72
C THR A 247 -1.59 -5.22 -0.77
N ALA A 248 -1.62 -5.52 0.52
CA ALA A 248 -2.29 -4.64 1.49
C ALA A 248 -1.66 -3.22 1.49
N LEU A 249 -0.33 -3.15 1.36
CA LEU A 249 0.39 -1.90 1.25
C LEU A 249 0.05 -1.10 -0.03
N TYR A 250 -0.23 -1.78 -1.15
CA TYR A 250 -0.71 -1.08 -2.36
C TYR A 250 -2.02 -0.34 -2.08
N ALA A 251 -3.00 -1.00 -1.44
CA ALA A 251 -4.28 -0.40 -1.13
C ALA A 251 -4.14 0.79 -0.16
N LEU A 252 -3.27 0.66 0.85
CA LEU A 252 -2.98 1.75 1.79
C LEU A 252 -2.35 2.97 1.12
N ILE A 253 -1.31 2.77 0.30
CA ILE A 253 -0.65 3.87 -0.42
C ILE A 253 -1.62 4.54 -1.38
N GLU A 254 -2.40 3.75 -2.12
CA GLU A 254 -3.42 4.26 -3.03
C GLU A 254 -4.40 5.20 -2.30
N ASP A 255 -4.92 4.77 -1.16
CA ASP A 255 -5.97 5.50 -0.43
C ASP A 255 -5.44 6.74 0.28
N VAL A 256 -4.33 6.62 1.01
CA VAL A 256 -3.74 7.74 1.78
C VAL A 256 -3.25 8.83 0.85
N VAL A 257 -2.54 8.47 -0.24
CA VAL A 257 -2.01 9.49 -1.15
C VAL A 257 -3.13 10.11 -1.99
N ALA A 258 -4.15 9.33 -2.38
CA ALA A 258 -5.26 9.86 -3.16
C ALA A 258 -6.11 10.86 -2.36
N VAL A 259 -6.37 10.59 -1.09
CA VAL A 259 -7.26 11.40 -0.24
C VAL A 259 -6.45 12.45 0.53
N ASP A 260 -5.59 12.02 1.44
CA ASP A 260 -4.88 12.90 2.40
C ASP A 260 -3.73 13.62 1.71
N GLY A 261 -3.04 12.90 0.81
CA GLY A 261 -2.01 13.47 -0.04
C GLY A 261 -2.53 14.40 -1.14
N GLY A 262 -3.83 14.38 -1.42
CA GLY A 262 -4.47 15.16 -2.49
C GLY A 262 -4.09 14.72 -3.92
N GLY A 263 -3.58 13.49 -4.11
CA GLY A 263 -3.21 12.94 -5.41
C GLY A 263 -4.40 12.56 -6.29
N GLY A 264 -5.54 12.26 -5.68
CA GLY A 264 -6.79 11.92 -6.36
C GLY A 264 -6.72 10.69 -7.28
N GLN A 265 -7.69 10.60 -8.19
CA GLN A 265 -7.84 9.51 -9.16
C GLN A 265 -6.71 9.45 -10.17
N ILE A 266 -6.08 10.59 -10.49
CA ILE A 266 -4.90 10.64 -11.37
C ILE A 266 -3.76 9.83 -10.75
N TYR A 267 -3.53 10.01 -9.44
CA TYR A 267 -2.55 9.20 -8.72
C TYR A 267 -2.95 7.73 -8.67
N ARG A 268 -4.23 7.40 -8.37
CA ARG A 268 -4.70 6.01 -8.35
C ARG A 268 -4.47 5.32 -9.69
N TYR A 269 -4.76 6.00 -10.80
CA TYR A 269 -4.52 5.47 -12.15
C TYR A 269 -3.03 5.22 -12.39
N ALA A 270 -2.18 6.22 -12.14
CA ALA A 270 -0.73 6.09 -12.34
C ALA A 270 -0.10 5.01 -11.45
N LEU A 271 -0.52 4.90 -10.19
CA LEU A 271 -0.08 3.86 -9.28
C LEU A 271 -0.47 2.47 -9.78
N ARG A 272 -1.72 2.31 -10.23
CA ARG A 272 -2.20 1.06 -10.83
C ARG A 272 -1.41 0.70 -12.07
N THR A 273 -1.15 1.67 -12.96
CA THR A 273 -0.36 1.48 -14.18
C THR A 273 1.06 1.01 -13.85
N ARG A 274 1.75 1.66 -12.91
CA ARG A 274 3.08 1.21 -12.48
C ARG A 274 3.05 -0.16 -11.81
N TYR A 275 2.06 -0.40 -10.95
CA TYR A 275 1.92 -1.66 -10.24
C TYR A 275 1.73 -2.84 -11.20
N LEU A 276 0.85 -2.70 -12.20
CA LEU A 276 0.59 -3.76 -13.17
C LEU A 276 1.70 -3.94 -14.22
N SER A 277 2.52 -2.91 -14.45
CA SER A 277 3.63 -2.97 -15.41
C SER A 277 4.96 -3.40 -14.80
N SER A 278 5.15 -3.29 -13.49
CA SER A 278 6.41 -3.59 -12.81
C SER A 278 6.26 -4.72 -11.79
N PRO A 279 6.60 -5.98 -12.15
CA PRO A 279 6.66 -7.08 -11.19
C PRO A 279 7.60 -6.80 -10.00
N TYR A 280 8.71 -6.09 -10.25
CA TYR A 280 9.65 -5.68 -9.21
C TYR A 280 8.99 -4.75 -8.18
N PHE A 281 8.21 -3.76 -8.63
CA PHE A 281 7.48 -2.85 -7.76
C PHE A 281 6.49 -3.60 -6.87
N ARG A 282 5.76 -4.57 -7.44
CA ARG A 282 4.81 -5.42 -6.68
C ARG A 282 5.52 -6.21 -5.60
N ARG A 283 6.67 -6.82 -5.93
CA ARG A 283 7.49 -7.58 -4.99
C ARG A 283 8.02 -6.71 -3.85
N MET A 284 8.53 -5.52 -4.17
CA MET A 284 8.98 -4.54 -3.17
C MET A 284 7.85 -4.17 -2.21
N LEU A 285 6.63 -3.92 -2.71
CA LEU A 285 5.49 -3.60 -1.84
C LEU A 285 5.09 -4.77 -0.93
N PHE A 286 5.14 -6.00 -1.43
CA PHE A 286 4.89 -7.19 -0.63
C PHE A 286 5.93 -7.34 0.51
N GLU A 287 7.22 -7.26 0.18
CA GLU A 287 8.30 -7.40 1.17
C GLU A 287 8.22 -6.31 2.24
N MET A 288 7.90 -5.09 1.82
CA MET A 288 7.67 -3.96 2.73
C MET A 288 6.46 -4.19 3.63
N ASN A 289 5.36 -4.73 3.10
CA ASN A 289 4.19 -5.07 3.89
C ASN A 289 4.51 -6.14 4.94
N CYS A 290 5.20 -7.22 4.56
CA CYS A 290 5.64 -8.24 5.52
C CYS A 290 6.54 -7.66 6.62
N PHE A 291 7.46 -6.76 6.27
CA PHE A 291 8.36 -6.12 7.24
C PHE A 291 7.60 -5.24 8.25
N TRP A 292 6.65 -4.42 7.78
CA TRP A 292 5.85 -3.56 8.64
C TRP A 292 4.79 -4.33 9.43
N SER A 293 3.96 -5.14 8.76
CA SER A 293 2.86 -5.87 9.40
C SER A 293 3.35 -6.97 10.32
N GLY A 294 4.36 -7.74 9.89
CA GLY A 294 5.00 -8.75 10.75
C GLY A 294 5.73 -8.11 11.92
N GLY A 295 6.50 -7.04 11.67
CA GLY A 295 7.15 -6.26 12.73
C GLY A 295 6.14 -5.69 13.73
N SER A 296 5.00 -5.19 13.25
CA SER A 296 3.92 -4.65 14.07
C SER A 296 3.36 -5.70 15.03
N ILE A 297 3.07 -6.92 14.56
CA ILE A 297 2.55 -8.00 15.42
C ILE A 297 3.57 -8.40 16.49
N VAL A 298 4.83 -8.61 16.09
CA VAL A 298 5.89 -9.04 17.01
C VAL A 298 6.15 -7.99 18.10
N PHE A 299 6.26 -6.71 17.71
CA PHE A 299 6.50 -5.64 18.66
C PHE A 299 5.25 -5.29 19.48
N ALA A 300 4.05 -5.41 18.93
CA ALA A 300 2.82 -5.29 19.71
C ALA A 300 2.80 -6.34 20.84
N ALA A 301 3.12 -7.60 20.53
CA ALA A 301 3.20 -8.67 21.54
C ALA A 301 4.27 -8.39 22.61
N ALA A 302 5.45 -7.91 22.21
CA ALA A 302 6.50 -7.53 23.15
C ALA A 302 6.07 -6.35 24.05
N ILE A 303 5.46 -5.32 23.48
CA ILE A 303 4.97 -4.16 24.23
C ILE A 303 3.84 -4.57 25.17
N THR A 304 2.92 -5.44 24.74
CA THR A 304 1.90 -6.04 25.61
C THR A 304 2.51 -6.76 26.79
N ALA A 305 3.52 -7.61 26.57
CA ALA A 305 4.22 -8.28 27.66
C ALA A 305 4.83 -7.28 28.66
N VAL A 306 5.44 -6.19 28.17
CA VAL A 306 5.94 -5.09 29.03
C VAL A 306 4.80 -4.44 29.80
N VAL A 307 3.71 -4.06 29.13
CA VAL A 307 2.54 -3.39 29.73
C VAL A 307 1.91 -4.23 30.86
N PHE A 308 1.94 -5.56 30.78
CA PHE A 308 1.40 -6.46 31.80
C PHE A 308 2.40 -6.87 32.89
N THR A 309 3.68 -6.55 32.76
CA THR A 309 4.73 -6.95 33.72
C THR A 309 5.23 -5.81 34.60
N VAL A 310 5.19 -4.57 34.10
CA VAL A 310 5.65 -3.38 34.85
C VAL A 310 4.55 -2.76 35.71
N GLU A 311 4.89 -1.79 36.55
CA GLU A 311 3.96 -1.00 37.36
C GLU A 311 3.03 -0.13 36.49
N GLU A 312 1.82 0.17 36.95
CA GLU A 312 0.77 0.79 36.12
C GLU A 312 1.14 2.16 35.51
N PRO A 313 1.75 3.11 36.24
CA PRO A 313 2.14 4.40 35.65
C PRO A 313 3.24 4.25 34.58
N VAL A 314 4.14 3.29 34.78
CA VAL A 314 5.18 2.93 33.83
C VAL A 314 4.57 2.23 32.61
N ALA A 315 3.61 1.32 32.84
CA ALA A 315 2.89 0.61 31.78
C ALA A 315 2.14 1.59 30.89
N PHE A 316 1.46 2.59 31.46
CA PHE A 316 0.80 3.66 30.72
C PHE A 316 1.81 4.42 29.86
N THR A 317 2.93 4.84 30.44
CA THR A 317 3.94 5.61 29.70
C THR A 317 4.56 4.80 28.55
N LEU A 318 4.92 3.54 28.80
CA LEU A 318 5.55 2.67 27.81
C LEU A 318 4.57 2.21 26.73
N GLY A 319 3.33 1.86 27.10
CA GLY A 319 2.30 1.44 26.15
C GLY A 319 1.97 2.51 25.11
N TRP A 320 2.03 3.79 25.50
CA TRP A 320 1.82 4.91 24.58
C TRP A 320 3.09 5.31 23.82
N SER A 321 4.28 5.25 24.43
CA SER A 321 5.52 5.75 23.78
C SER A 321 6.25 4.73 22.91
N LEU A 322 6.27 3.45 23.29
CA LEU A 322 7.02 2.41 22.54
C LEU A 322 6.54 2.21 21.10
N PRO A 323 5.22 2.25 20.79
CA PRO A 323 4.73 2.20 19.41
C PRO A 323 5.29 3.32 18.53
N PHE A 324 5.42 4.54 19.07
CA PHE A 324 6.02 5.67 18.34
C PHE A 324 7.51 5.48 18.13
N ALA A 325 8.24 5.05 19.16
CA ALA A 325 9.66 4.73 19.04
C ALA A 325 9.89 3.66 17.96
N TRP A 326 9.07 2.60 17.96
CA TRP A 326 9.07 1.56 16.93
C TRP A 326 8.81 2.14 15.53
N ALA A 327 7.76 2.95 15.38
CA ALA A 327 7.41 3.56 14.09
C ALA A 327 8.52 4.46 13.53
N ILE A 328 9.23 5.20 14.39
CA ILE A 328 10.39 6.03 14.02
C ILE A 328 11.52 5.15 13.48
N VAL A 329 11.89 4.09 14.21
CA VAL A 329 12.96 3.17 13.80
C VAL A 329 12.62 2.50 12.47
N TRP A 330 11.40 1.99 12.32
CA TRP A 330 10.96 1.36 11.07
C TRP A 330 10.96 2.36 9.91
N THR A 331 10.56 3.61 10.13
CA THR A 331 10.61 4.67 9.12
C THR A 331 12.05 4.95 8.67
N ILE A 332 13.00 5.05 9.60
CA ILE A 332 14.42 5.28 9.30
C ILE A 332 15.01 4.15 8.47
N ILE A 333 14.62 2.89 8.73
CA ILE A 333 15.07 1.72 7.97
C ILE A 333 14.47 1.71 6.55
N THR A 334 13.19 2.05 6.43
CA THR A 334 12.41 1.80 5.22
C THR A 334 12.62 2.87 4.15
N ILE A 335 12.85 4.13 4.53
CA ILE A 335 13.16 5.22 3.59
C ILE A 335 14.35 4.87 2.65
N PRO A 336 15.57 4.56 3.16
CA PRO A 336 16.70 4.25 2.29
C PRO A 336 16.51 2.92 1.54
N TRP A 337 15.77 1.97 2.11
CA TRP A 337 15.43 0.72 1.44
C TRP A 337 14.56 0.99 0.21
N VAL A 338 13.40 1.64 0.36
CA VAL A 338 12.51 1.97 -0.77
C VAL A 338 13.25 2.79 -1.82
N GLN A 339 14.02 3.79 -1.43
CA GLN A 339 14.81 4.58 -2.38
C GLN A 339 15.82 3.72 -3.16
N SER A 340 16.46 2.76 -2.50
CA SER A 340 17.36 1.81 -3.16
C SER A 340 16.62 0.91 -4.15
N ASP A 341 15.47 0.35 -3.76
CA ASP A 341 14.70 -0.56 -4.61
C ASP A 341 14.08 0.17 -5.80
N LEU A 342 13.60 1.40 -5.65
CA LEU A 342 13.14 2.22 -6.78
C LEU A 342 14.27 2.56 -7.77
N ARG A 343 15.52 2.77 -7.28
CA ARG A 343 16.68 2.94 -8.16
C ARG A 343 17.04 1.65 -8.91
N ARG A 344 16.93 0.50 -8.24
CA ARG A 344 17.17 -0.83 -8.85
C ARG A 344 16.10 -1.17 -9.87
N GLU A 345 14.83 -0.87 -9.58
CA GLU A 345 13.72 -0.99 -10.53
C GLU A 345 14.01 -0.16 -11.79
N LYS A 346 14.39 1.11 -11.64
CA LYS A 346 14.71 1.98 -12.77
C LYS A 346 15.86 1.43 -13.63
N ARG A 347 16.89 0.85 -13.00
CA ARG A 347 18.01 0.19 -13.71
C ARG A 347 17.58 -1.08 -14.44
N ALA A 348 16.86 -1.96 -13.75
CA ALA A 348 16.35 -3.21 -14.34
C ALA A 348 15.40 -2.92 -15.52
N TRP A 349 14.61 -1.84 -15.41
CA TRP A 349 13.76 -1.34 -16.47
C TRP A 349 14.55 -0.87 -17.68
N ALA A 350 15.60 -0.07 -17.48
CA ALA A 350 16.46 0.43 -18.56
C ALA A 350 17.24 -0.69 -19.28
N GLU A 351 17.58 -1.76 -18.59
CA GLU A 351 18.34 -2.89 -19.13
C GLU A 351 17.44 -3.98 -19.75
N ASN A 352 16.11 -3.77 -19.82
CA ASN A 352 15.12 -4.78 -20.21
C ASN A 352 15.28 -6.13 -19.46
N ARG A 353 15.90 -6.11 -18.28
CA ARG A 353 16.14 -7.34 -17.50
C ARG A 353 14.84 -7.78 -16.85
N GLY A 354 14.20 -8.77 -17.46
CA GLY A 354 13.25 -9.67 -16.82
C GLY A 354 12.14 -8.98 -16.02
N GLN A 355 11.33 -8.17 -16.68
CA GLN A 355 9.98 -7.80 -16.18
C GLN A 355 8.99 -8.96 -16.38
N GLY A 356 9.46 -10.21 -16.32
CA GLY A 356 8.70 -11.36 -16.80
C GLY A 356 7.33 -11.51 -16.14
N GLY A 357 6.48 -12.34 -16.76
CA GLY A 357 5.04 -12.35 -16.51
C GLY A 357 4.28 -11.63 -17.61
N ILE A 358 2.95 -11.76 -17.59
CA ILE A 358 2.09 -11.16 -18.61
C ILE A 358 1.98 -9.65 -18.33
N PRO A 359 2.32 -8.76 -19.29
CA PRO A 359 2.18 -7.33 -19.09
C PRO A 359 0.76 -6.97 -18.68
N TRP A 360 0.63 -6.04 -17.73
CA TRP A 360 -0.66 -5.53 -17.24
C TRP A 360 -1.51 -6.54 -16.47
N VAL A 361 -0.93 -7.67 -16.07
CA VAL A 361 -1.57 -8.70 -15.25
C VAL A 361 -0.89 -8.81 -13.91
N ASP A 362 -1.69 -8.90 -12.85
CA ASP A 362 -1.17 -9.11 -11.51
C ASP A 362 -0.82 -10.59 -11.26
N ASP A 363 0.23 -11.07 -11.93
CA ASP A 363 0.78 -12.42 -11.74
C ASP A 363 1.75 -12.46 -10.55
N ILE A 364 1.42 -13.26 -9.53
CA ILE A 364 2.22 -13.44 -8.31
C ILE A 364 3.49 -14.25 -8.59
N SER A 365 3.45 -15.13 -9.59
CA SER A 365 4.53 -16.05 -9.96
C SER A 365 5.54 -15.47 -10.96
N ALA A 366 5.29 -14.24 -11.41
CA ALA A 366 6.14 -13.50 -12.33
C ALA A 366 7.62 -13.48 -11.87
N PRO A 367 8.58 -13.92 -12.71
CA PRO A 367 9.98 -13.84 -12.38
C PRO A 367 10.41 -12.38 -12.26
N THR A 368 11.11 -12.06 -11.18
CA THR A 368 11.48 -10.69 -10.81
C THR A 368 12.97 -10.59 -10.54
N ALA A 369 13.57 -9.45 -10.92
CA ALA A 369 14.92 -9.13 -10.50
C ALA A 369 15.00 -9.07 -8.96
N ARG A 370 16.17 -9.44 -8.43
CA ARG A 370 16.36 -9.62 -6.99
C ARG A 370 16.27 -8.27 -6.24
N THR A 371 15.34 -8.19 -5.29
CA THR A 371 15.20 -7.04 -4.39
C THR A 371 16.33 -6.97 -3.36
N ARG A 372 16.47 -5.83 -2.67
CA ARG A 372 17.46 -5.70 -1.57
C ARG A 372 17.23 -6.74 -0.48
N PHE A 373 15.99 -6.96 -0.06
CA PHE A 373 15.68 -7.94 0.99
C PHE A 373 16.05 -9.35 0.57
N ALA A 374 15.71 -9.75 -0.65
CA ALA A 374 16.12 -11.03 -1.21
C ALA A 374 17.65 -11.16 -1.31
N SER A 375 18.37 -10.07 -1.59
CA SER A 375 19.84 -10.08 -1.60
C SER A 375 20.45 -10.22 -0.19
N MET A 376 19.89 -9.54 0.82
CA MET A 376 20.34 -9.65 2.20
C MET A 376 20.02 -11.04 2.79
N HIS A 377 18.81 -11.54 2.58
CA HIS A 377 18.43 -12.88 2.99
C HIS A 377 19.33 -13.95 2.35
N ALA A 378 19.69 -13.80 1.07
CA ALA A 378 20.60 -14.72 0.40
C ALA A 378 22.05 -14.64 0.91
N SER A 379 22.50 -13.47 1.39
CA SER A 379 23.81 -13.34 2.05
C SER A 379 23.84 -14.01 3.43
N VAL A 380 22.71 -14.04 4.13
CA VAL A 380 22.57 -14.64 5.47
C VAL A 380 22.27 -16.14 5.39
N ASN A 381 21.52 -16.57 4.38
CA ASN A 381 21.21 -17.98 4.12
C ASN A 381 21.56 -18.34 2.66
N PRO A 382 22.80 -18.81 2.40
CA PRO A 382 23.26 -19.18 1.07
C PRO A 382 22.45 -20.33 0.45
N TRP A 383 21.81 -21.18 1.26
CA TRP A 383 21.02 -22.32 0.78
C TRP A 383 19.66 -21.94 0.18
N ALA A 384 19.22 -20.68 0.37
CA ALA A 384 18.07 -20.14 -0.35
C ALA A 384 18.41 -19.77 -1.81
N ARG A 385 19.69 -19.86 -2.22
CA ARG A 385 20.19 -19.56 -3.57
C ARG A 385 19.62 -20.50 -4.63
N ASP A 386 19.34 -21.76 -4.29
CA ASP A 386 19.06 -22.80 -5.28
C ASP A 386 17.57 -22.92 -5.67
N LYS A 387 16.67 -22.22 -4.99
CA LYS A 387 15.21 -22.29 -5.26
C LYS A 387 14.66 -21.18 -6.15
N HIS A 388 15.45 -20.16 -6.49
CA HIS A 388 15.04 -19.10 -7.41
C HIS A 388 15.88 -19.15 -8.67
N SER A 389 15.24 -19.44 -9.80
CA SER A 389 15.84 -19.55 -11.13
C SER A 389 16.75 -18.35 -11.42
N ALA A 390 17.91 -18.65 -12.02
CA ALA A 390 18.83 -17.63 -12.52
C ALA A 390 18.10 -16.67 -13.48
N PRO A 391 18.46 -15.37 -13.51
CA PRO A 391 17.88 -14.44 -14.48
C PRO A 391 18.18 -14.94 -15.89
N SER A 392 17.15 -14.98 -16.73
CA SER A 392 17.27 -15.37 -18.14
C SER A 392 18.21 -14.40 -18.86
N THR A 393 19.21 -14.97 -19.53
CA THR A 393 20.10 -14.30 -20.49
C THR A 393 19.25 -13.67 -21.61
N PRO A 394 19.67 -12.54 -22.22
CA PRO A 394 18.91 -11.92 -23.31
C PRO A 394 18.67 -12.93 -24.43
N SER A 395 17.42 -13.08 -24.86
CA SER A 395 17.09 -13.91 -26.03
C SER A 395 17.75 -13.30 -27.26
N GLU A 396 18.67 -14.04 -27.89
CA GLU A 396 19.06 -13.77 -29.28
C GLU A 396 17.83 -13.84 -30.19
N ALA A 397 17.85 -13.03 -31.24
CA ALA A 397 16.80 -12.93 -32.25
C ALA A 397 16.62 -14.26 -33.00
N PRO A 398 15.40 -14.60 -33.47
CA PRO A 398 15.15 -15.89 -34.10
C PRO A 398 15.86 -15.99 -35.45
N GLU A 399 16.67 -17.02 -35.57
CA GLU A 399 17.30 -17.51 -36.79
C GLU A 399 16.22 -17.88 -37.83
N LYS A 400 16.41 -17.46 -39.09
CA LYS A 400 15.54 -17.77 -40.22
C LYS A 400 15.52 -19.28 -40.48
N VAL A 401 14.35 -19.90 -40.36
CA VAL A 401 14.10 -21.26 -40.85
C VAL A 401 13.85 -21.20 -42.37
N PRO A 402 14.48 -22.05 -43.21
CA PRO A 402 14.15 -22.16 -44.62
C PRO A 402 12.93 -23.09 -44.85
N ASP A 403 12.14 -22.73 -45.86
CA ASP A 403 10.93 -23.42 -46.31
C ASP A 403 11.18 -24.88 -46.76
N GLY A 404 10.26 -25.78 -46.40
CA GLY A 404 10.29 -27.19 -46.83
C GLY A 404 9.01 -27.96 -46.50
N VAL A 405 8.17 -28.12 -47.53
CA VAL A 405 6.86 -28.78 -47.61
C VAL A 405 6.86 -30.28 -47.21
N SER A 406 5.86 -30.77 -46.46
CA SER A 406 4.78 -31.66 -46.96
C SER A 406 3.91 -32.32 -45.87
N ASN A 407 2.59 -32.18 -46.05
CA ASN A 407 1.47 -33.12 -45.87
C ASN A 407 1.36 -34.06 -44.64
N GLY A 408 0.21 -33.97 -43.96
CA GLY A 408 -0.46 -35.14 -43.35
C GLY A 408 -1.20 -34.86 -42.04
N THR A 409 -2.51 -34.56 -42.11
CA THR A 409 -3.44 -34.60 -40.96
C THR A 409 -3.88 -36.06 -40.65
N PRO A 410 -4.57 -36.35 -39.53
CA PRO A 410 -4.17 -37.39 -38.58
C PRO A 410 -5.20 -38.53 -38.50
N ASN A 411 -4.92 -39.61 -37.74
CA ASN A 411 -5.90 -40.30 -36.86
C ASN A 411 -5.40 -41.63 -36.29
N GLY A 412 -5.90 -41.95 -35.09
CA GLY A 412 -6.05 -43.31 -34.53
C GLY A 412 -4.93 -43.70 -33.56
N ALA A 413 -5.08 -43.58 -32.24
CA ALA A 413 -5.94 -44.32 -31.31
C ALA A 413 -5.45 -45.75 -30.95
N SER A 414 -5.47 -46.00 -29.63
CA SER A 414 -5.46 -47.29 -28.92
C SER A 414 -4.07 -47.91 -28.67
N ASN A 415 -3.70 -48.04 -27.39
CA ASN A 415 -3.71 -49.28 -26.57
C ASN A 415 -2.49 -50.17 -26.89
N SER A 416 -1.83 -50.91 -26.01
CA SER A 416 -1.90 -51.21 -24.57
C SER A 416 -0.88 -52.35 -24.34
N GLY A 417 -0.36 -52.53 -23.13
CA GLY A 417 0.28 -53.79 -22.69
C GLY A 417 1.79 -53.87 -22.94
N ALA A 418 2.63 -53.88 -21.88
CA ALA A 418 3.13 -55.08 -21.19
C ALA A 418 4.27 -55.72 -22.01
N GLU A 419 5.52 -55.86 -21.54
CA GLU A 419 6.01 -56.64 -20.40
C GLU A 419 7.47 -56.25 -20.05
N VAL A 420 7.84 -56.45 -18.79
CA VAL A 420 9.19 -56.58 -18.18
C VAL A 420 9.40 -58.12 -18.02
N PRO A 421 10.60 -58.80 -17.98
CA PRO A 421 11.75 -58.46 -17.13
C PRO A 421 13.17 -58.99 -17.55
N HIS A 422 14.13 -58.86 -16.61
CA HIS A 422 15.50 -59.43 -16.51
C HIS A 422 16.63 -58.64 -17.21
N ASP A 423 17.84 -58.45 -16.66
CA ASP A 423 18.44 -58.87 -15.38
C ASP A 423 19.72 -58.06 -15.06
N SER A 424 19.99 -57.96 -13.76
CA SER A 424 21.28 -57.88 -13.03
C SER A 424 22.58 -57.22 -13.57
N ASN A 425 23.11 -56.30 -12.74
CA ASN A 425 24.50 -56.12 -12.29
C ASN A 425 25.69 -56.19 -13.28
N ALA A 426 26.46 -55.10 -13.37
CA ALA A 426 27.89 -55.05 -12.96
C ALA A 426 28.54 -53.68 -13.25
N THR A 427 29.27 -53.16 -12.27
CA THR A 427 30.42 -52.22 -12.38
C THR A 427 31.62 -52.92 -11.73
N PRO A 428 32.88 -52.44 -11.79
CA PRO A 428 33.54 -51.44 -12.66
C PRO A 428 34.92 -51.92 -13.19
N HIS A 429 35.64 -51.09 -13.95
CA HIS A 429 37.12 -50.88 -14.03
C HIS A 429 37.44 -50.29 -15.43
N GLU A 430 37.89 -49.03 -15.52
CA GLU A 430 39.26 -48.52 -15.34
C GLU A 430 40.13 -48.71 -16.59
N GLN A 431 40.50 -47.60 -17.24
CA GLN A 431 41.80 -47.47 -17.90
C GLN A 431 42.26 -46.01 -17.91
N THR A 432 43.51 -45.89 -17.51
CA THR A 432 44.30 -44.72 -17.10
C THR A 432 45.26 -44.33 -18.23
N PHE A 433 45.59 -43.04 -18.39
CA PHE A 433 46.90 -42.47 -18.80
C PHE A 433 46.73 -40.96 -19.04
N GLY A 434 47.51 -39.98 -18.53
CA GLY A 434 48.70 -39.94 -17.69
C GLY A 434 48.99 -38.46 -17.32
N GLY A 435 49.66 -38.24 -16.17
CA GLY A 435 49.99 -36.92 -15.59
C GLY A 435 51.19 -36.19 -16.23
N ILE A 436 51.33 -34.85 -16.07
CA ILE A 436 52.03 -34.09 -14.99
C ILE A 436 53.53 -33.84 -15.38
N PRO A 437 54.28 -32.76 -14.98
CA PRO A 437 54.05 -31.79 -13.87
C PRO A 437 54.32 -30.28 -14.11
N ASP A 438 53.81 -29.50 -13.14
CA ASP A 438 54.37 -28.35 -12.38
C ASP A 438 55.48 -27.45 -12.94
N THR A 439 55.29 -26.13 -12.77
CA THR A 439 56.12 -25.27 -11.89
C THR A 439 55.46 -23.90 -11.63
N ASP A 440 55.25 -23.56 -10.35
CA ASP A 440 55.28 -22.18 -9.79
C ASP A 440 56.77 -21.80 -9.53
N PRO A 441 57.24 -20.55 -9.19
CA PRO A 441 56.51 -19.40 -8.61
C PRO A 441 56.95 -17.95 -9.05
N ALA A 442 56.21 -16.94 -8.58
CA ALA A 442 56.62 -15.59 -8.12
C ALA A 442 57.36 -14.56 -9.02
N LYS A 443 56.76 -13.36 -9.18
CA LYS A 443 57.29 -11.96 -9.00
C LYS A 443 56.50 -10.96 -9.86
N GLU A 444 55.82 -9.97 -9.29
CA GLU A 444 56.30 -8.62 -8.90
C GLU A 444 56.26 -7.60 -10.08
N VAL A 445 55.89 -6.35 -9.75
CA VAL A 445 56.07 -5.09 -10.50
C VAL A 445 54.85 -4.53 -11.30
N SER A 446 54.16 -3.60 -10.64
CA SER A 446 53.57 -2.36 -11.20
C SER A 446 54.74 -1.36 -11.46
N PRO A 447 54.74 -0.41 -12.43
CA PRO A 447 53.83 0.76 -12.52
C PRO A 447 53.38 1.05 -13.99
N VAL A 448 52.40 1.91 -14.29
CA VAL A 448 52.28 3.38 -14.12
C VAL A 448 50.80 3.76 -14.23
#